data_AF-A0A183MUY5-F1
#
_entry.id   AF-A0A183MUY5-F1
#
_cell.length_a   1.000
_cell.length_b   1.000
_cell.length_c   1.000
_cell.angle_alpha   90.00
_cell.angle_beta   90.00
_cell.angle_gamma   90.00
#
_symmetry.space_group_name_H-M   'P 1'
#
loop_
_entity.id
_entity.type
_entity.pdbx_description
1 polymer ?
#
loop_
_entity_poly.entity_id
_entity_poly.type
_entity_poly.pdbx_seq_one_letter_code
_entity_poly.pdbx_strand_id
1 'polypeptide(L)'
;MNIIQCYVPTNDYNEDANDQFYDRLQSIIEECPTKDLTILMGDFNAKVRTDNTGYEDIMGRKGLGERNENEPREELILLVAKMKLKLKKHWTTGRTISQTFNTAFLQDTNKLNKFKIVLSNKFQAFHDLLNGGRTTVESNWKGIKEAITSTCHEVRGHKKHHHKEWITVDTLDTIQERGNKKVAINTSRARAEKAKAQAEYTVVNKQVKKSIRTDKRKYVEDLARTAENAAREGNMKQSYDTTKKLSGNRRKPERPVKSKEGEVITNIEEQQNRWVEHLKGSLN
;
A
#
# COMPACT_ATOMS: atom_id res chain seq x y z
N MET A 1 -7.41 24.51 18.16
CA MET A 1 -7.92 25.28 17.01
C MET A 1 -8.92 26.26 17.56
N ASN A 2 -8.71 27.55 17.33
CA ASN A 2 -9.50 28.63 17.89
C ASN A 2 -10.26 29.33 16.75
N ILE A 3 -11.54 29.60 16.94
CA ILE A 3 -12.33 30.39 15.99
C ILE A 3 -12.84 31.61 16.75
N ILE A 4 -12.45 32.78 16.31
CA ILE A 4 -12.86 34.06 16.90
C ILE A 4 -13.81 34.72 15.90
N GLN A 5 -15.05 34.94 16.34
CA GLN A 5 -16.03 35.68 15.58
C GLN A 5 -16.14 37.11 16.11
N CYS A 6 -16.03 38.09 15.25
CA CYS A 6 -16.01 39.50 15.63
C CYS A 6 -16.98 40.34 14.77
N TYR A 7 -17.47 41.42 15.36
CA TYR A 7 -18.36 42.38 14.71
C TYR A 7 -17.91 43.78 15.13
N VAL A 8 -17.34 44.53 14.21
CA VAL A 8 -16.88 45.91 14.47
C VAL A 8 -18.11 46.82 14.57
N PRO A 9 -18.18 47.74 15.55
CA PRO A 9 -19.23 48.76 15.64
C PRO A 9 -19.39 49.57 14.34
N THR A 10 -20.61 50.07 14.08
CA THR A 10 -20.88 50.93 12.91
C THR A 10 -20.23 52.31 13.02
N ASN A 11 -19.80 52.85 11.87
CA ASN A 11 -19.09 54.13 11.69
C ASN A 11 -19.73 55.39 12.32
N ASP A 12 -20.93 55.28 12.90
CA ASP A 12 -21.65 56.36 13.59
C ASP A 12 -21.26 56.45 15.09
N TYR A 13 -20.34 55.60 15.57
CA TYR A 13 -19.82 55.59 16.94
C TYR A 13 -18.54 56.44 17.08
N ASN A 14 -18.30 56.93 18.31
CA ASN A 14 -17.12 57.73 18.68
C ASN A 14 -15.81 56.94 18.43
N GLU A 15 -14.76 57.60 17.92
CA GLU A 15 -13.45 56.97 17.57
C GLU A 15 -12.87 56.14 18.75
N ASP A 16 -13.04 56.63 19.98
CA ASP A 16 -12.61 55.95 21.22
C ASP A 16 -13.21 54.53 21.39
N ALA A 17 -14.40 54.28 20.84
CA ALA A 17 -15.06 52.98 20.93
C ALA A 17 -14.48 51.95 19.95
N ASN A 18 -13.93 52.42 18.82
CA ASN A 18 -13.24 51.56 17.86
C ASN A 18 -11.88 51.15 18.40
N ASP A 19 -11.12 52.08 18.97
CA ASP A 19 -9.81 51.78 19.56
C ASP A 19 -9.93 50.74 20.69
N GLN A 20 -10.91 50.88 21.57
CA GLN A 20 -11.18 49.89 22.62
C GLN A 20 -11.55 48.50 22.06
N PHE A 21 -12.24 48.46 20.92
CA PHE A 21 -12.57 47.20 20.27
C PHE A 21 -11.31 46.50 19.73
N TYR A 22 -10.41 47.24 19.08
CA TYR A 22 -9.17 46.69 18.53
C TYR A 22 -8.19 46.24 19.63
N ASP A 23 -8.03 47.04 20.70
CA ASP A 23 -7.21 46.66 21.86
C ASP A 23 -7.69 45.37 22.51
N ARG A 24 -9.02 45.23 22.63
CA ARG A 24 -9.64 44.02 23.17
C ARG A 24 -9.46 42.82 22.23
N LEU A 25 -9.62 43.02 20.93
CA LEU A 25 -9.42 41.96 19.94
C LEU A 25 -7.98 41.46 19.93
N GLN A 26 -7.00 42.37 19.99
CA GLN A 26 -5.59 42.04 20.04
C GLN A 26 -5.26 41.23 21.31
N SER A 27 -5.78 41.64 22.46
CA SER A 27 -5.61 40.90 23.72
C SER A 27 -6.12 39.45 23.62
N ILE A 28 -7.28 39.23 22.97
CA ILE A 28 -7.87 37.89 22.77
C ILE A 28 -7.02 37.03 21.82
N ILE A 29 -6.43 37.64 20.79
CA ILE A 29 -5.54 36.96 19.84
C ILE A 29 -4.23 36.57 20.54
N GLU A 30 -3.69 37.43 21.39
CA GLU A 30 -2.47 37.18 22.16
C GLU A 30 -2.66 36.11 23.24
N GLU A 31 -3.86 35.97 23.79
CA GLU A 31 -4.21 34.91 24.74
C GLU A 31 -4.32 33.53 24.06
N CYS A 32 -4.52 33.48 22.73
CA CYS A 32 -4.62 32.23 22.00
C CYS A 32 -3.26 31.49 21.91
N PRO A 33 -3.20 30.18 22.21
CA PRO A 33 -1.95 29.42 22.11
C PRO A 33 -1.38 29.42 20.69
N THR A 34 -0.13 29.88 20.53
CA THR A 34 0.57 29.99 19.22
C THR A 34 0.76 28.66 18.47
N LYS A 35 0.62 27.53 19.16
CA LYS A 35 0.71 26.19 18.57
C LYS A 35 -0.58 25.74 17.86
N ASP A 36 -1.69 26.41 18.14
CA ASP A 36 -3.00 26.09 17.61
C ASP A 36 -3.38 27.02 16.44
N LEU A 37 -4.05 26.48 15.43
CA LEU A 37 -4.60 27.29 14.34
C LEU A 37 -5.70 28.21 14.88
N THR A 38 -5.51 29.53 14.77
CA THR A 38 -6.52 30.54 15.08
C THR A 38 -7.12 31.11 13.79
N ILE A 39 -8.44 31.09 13.69
CA ILE A 39 -9.20 31.64 12.57
C ILE A 39 -10.02 32.81 13.10
N LEU A 40 -9.71 34.01 12.63
CA LEU A 40 -10.50 35.21 12.90
C LEU A 40 -11.46 35.43 11.74
N MET A 41 -12.75 35.52 12.04
CA MET A 41 -13.80 35.75 11.06
C MET A 41 -14.83 36.72 11.61
N GLY A 42 -15.54 37.45 10.76
CA GLY A 42 -16.42 38.49 11.25
C GLY A 42 -16.66 39.59 10.25
N ASP A 43 -17.61 40.47 10.59
CA ASP A 43 -17.83 41.68 9.84
C ASP A 43 -17.03 42.82 10.48
N PHE A 44 -15.96 43.23 9.78
CA PHE A 44 -15.09 44.31 10.25
C PHE A 44 -15.54 45.70 9.79
N ASN A 45 -16.65 45.78 9.07
CA ASN A 45 -17.21 47.04 8.57
C ASN A 45 -16.19 47.92 7.81
N ALA A 46 -15.22 47.26 7.16
CA ALA A 46 -14.09 47.92 6.52
C ALA A 46 -14.54 48.69 5.27
N LYS A 47 -14.25 50.00 5.19
CA LYS A 47 -14.43 50.77 3.94
C LYS A 47 -13.31 50.45 2.95
N VAL A 48 -13.61 49.64 1.93
CA VAL A 48 -12.66 49.29 0.87
C VAL A 48 -12.59 50.42 -0.16
N ARG A 49 -11.49 51.20 -0.13
CA ARG A 49 -11.17 52.26 -1.09
C ARG A 49 -10.97 51.67 -2.51
N THR A 50 -11.18 52.46 -3.56
CA THR A 50 -10.94 52.03 -4.96
C THR A 50 -9.46 51.96 -5.33
N ASP A 51 -8.59 52.67 -4.61
CA ASP A 51 -7.15 52.70 -4.88
C ASP A 51 -6.46 51.49 -4.24
N ASN A 52 -6.12 50.48 -5.05
CA ASN A 52 -5.47 49.25 -4.60
C ASN A 52 -3.94 49.24 -4.83
N THR A 53 -3.36 50.35 -5.31
CA THR A 53 -1.96 50.46 -5.71
C THR A 53 -1.03 50.11 -4.54
N GLY A 54 -0.29 49.00 -4.67
CA GLY A 54 0.65 48.51 -3.63
C GLY A 54 0.05 47.54 -2.60
N TYR A 55 -1.25 47.27 -2.64
CA TYR A 55 -1.96 46.33 -1.76
C TYR A 55 -2.76 45.26 -2.53
N GLU A 56 -2.43 45.05 -3.80
CA GLU A 56 -3.16 44.18 -4.75
C GLU A 56 -3.27 42.70 -4.30
N ASP A 57 -2.29 42.21 -3.53
CA ASP A 57 -2.28 40.83 -3.01
C ASP A 57 -3.22 40.63 -1.81
N ILE A 58 -3.64 41.72 -1.17
CA ILE A 58 -4.38 41.74 0.09
C ILE A 58 -5.83 42.22 -0.15
N MET A 59 -6.02 43.15 -1.09
CA MET A 59 -7.30 43.79 -1.38
C MET A 59 -7.88 43.33 -2.73
N GLY A 60 -9.18 43.00 -2.77
CA GLY A 60 -9.87 42.56 -3.99
C GLY A 60 -10.09 43.71 -4.99
N ARG A 61 -10.24 43.38 -6.29
CA ARG A 61 -10.39 44.34 -7.42
C ARG A 61 -11.64 45.24 -7.41
N LYS A 62 -12.45 45.21 -6.35
CA LYS A 62 -13.74 45.94 -6.29
C LYS A 62 -13.87 46.65 -4.94
N GLY A 63 -13.41 47.90 -4.88
CA GLY A 63 -13.77 48.87 -3.83
C GLY A 63 -14.89 49.80 -4.31
N LEU A 64 -15.58 50.48 -3.39
CA LEU A 64 -16.63 51.47 -3.68
C LEU A 64 -16.40 52.73 -2.84
N GLY A 65 -16.13 53.88 -3.49
CA GLY A 65 -16.06 55.21 -2.86
C GLY A 65 -14.98 56.13 -3.45
N GLU A 66 -15.21 57.46 -3.44
CA GLU A 66 -14.21 58.49 -3.78
C GLU A 66 -13.59 59.13 -2.51
N ARG A 67 -12.39 59.70 -2.65
CA ARG A 67 -11.53 60.20 -1.57
C ARG A 67 -11.99 61.58 -1.07
N ASN A 68 -12.30 61.72 0.22
CA ASN A 68 -12.44 63.04 0.85
C ASN A 68 -11.06 63.56 1.29
N GLU A 69 -10.83 64.87 1.16
CA GLU A 69 -9.49 65.47 1.31
C GLU A 69 -8.96 65.53 2.76
N ASN A 70 -9.76 65.24 3.79
CA ASN A 70 -9.39 65.48 5.19
C ASN A 70 -9.80 64.37 6.18
N GLU A 71 -9.30 63.14 6.04
CA GLU A 71 -9.36 62.15 7.14
C GLU A 71 -8.03 61.37 7.27
N PRO A 72 -7.48 61.20 8.51
CA PRO A 72 -6.26 60.46 8.74
C PRO A 72 -6.42 58.97 8.38
N ARG A 73 -5.27 58.33 8.15
CA ARG A 73 -5.11 56.98 7.64
C ARG A 73 -5.65 55.92 8.61
N GLU A 74 -6.90 55.52 8.49
CA GLU A 74 -7.34 54.26 9.09
C GLU A 74 -7.00 53.09 8.14
N GLU A 75 -5.83 52.51 8.37
CA GLU A 75 -5.32 51.32 7.68
C GLU A 75 -6.10 50.06 8.10
N LEU A 76 -7.29 49.85 7.54
CA LEU A 76 -8.00 48.58 7.66
C LEU A 76 -7.35 47.52 6.75
N ILE A 77 -6.43 46.74 7.32
CA ILE A 77 -5.80 45.61 6.66
C ILE A 77 -6.83 44.47 6.55
N LEU A 78 -7.38 44.26 5.34
CA LEU A 78 -8.22 43.11 5.02
C LEU A 78 -7.38 41.83 5.03
N LEU A 79 -7.44 41.02 6.10
CA LEU A 79 -6.66 39.79 6.17
C LEU A 79 -7.34 38.64 5.39
N VAL A 80 -7.00 38.47 4.11
CA VAL A 80 -7.48 37.35 3.28
C VAL A 80 -6.58 36.12 3.47
N ALA A 81 -7.03 35.14 4.24
CA ALA A 81 -6.30 33.88 4.43
C ALA A 81 -6.72 32.81 3.37
N LYS A 82 -5.81 32.45 2.46
CA LYS A 82 -6.01 31.35 1.51
C LYS A 82 -5.38 30.05 2.03
N MET A 83 -6.19 29.17 2.60
CA MET A 83 -5.71 27.89 3.16
C MET A 83 -5.86 26.72 2.18
N LYS A 84 -4.83 25.89 2.06
CA LYS A 84 -4.86 24.62 1.30
C LYS A 84 -4.84 23.45 2.29
N LEU A 85 -6.02 22.94 2.62
CA LEU A 85 -6.18 21.76 3.48
C LEU A 85 -5.72 20.49 2.73
N LYS A 86 -4.75 19.78 3.30
CA LYS A 86 -4.40 18.42 2.88
C LYS A 86 -4.86 17.45 3.96
N LEU A 87 -5.92 16.70 3.69
CA LEU A 87 -6.39 15.65 4.59
C LEU A 87 -5.31 14.57 4.70
N LYS A 88 -4.82 14.34 5.92
CA LYS A 88 -3.87 13.26 6.20
C LYS A 88 -4.62 11.94 6.15
N LYS A 89 -4.17 11.02 5.29
CA LYS A 89 -4.72 9.66 5.21
C LYS A 89 -4.68 9.03 6.60
N HIS A 90 -5.84 8.70 7.15
CA HIS A 90 -5.92 7.91 8.37
C HIS A 90 -5.53 6.47 8.01
N TRP A 91 -4.52 5.93 8.70
CA TRP A 91 -4.18 4.53 8.59
C TRP A 91 -4.99 3.79 9.66
N THR A 92 -6.04 3.10 9.25
CA THR A 92 -6.67 2.11 10.13
C THR A 92 -5.64 0.99 10.38
N THR A 93 -5.27 0.75 11.64
CA THR A 93 -4.27 -0.25 12.06
C THR A 93 -4.67 -1.71 11.75
N GLY A 94 -5.80 -1.92 11.08
CA GLY A 94 -6.20 -3.21 10.53
C GLY A 94 -5.49 -3.47 9.19
N ARG A 95 -4.46 -4.33 9.20
CA ARG A 95 -3.85 -4.84 7.97
C ARG A 95 -4.90 -5.65 7.21
N THR A 96 -5.58 -5.02 6.26
CA THR A 96 -6.39 -5.75 5.28
C THR A 96 -5.42 -6.60 4.48
N ILE A 97 -5.60 -7.92 4.49
CA ILE A 97 -4.83 -8.82 3.62
C ILE A 97 -5.10 -8.33 2.20
N SER A 98 -4.11 -7.69 1.57
CA SER A 98 -4.19 -7.33 0.15
C SER A 98 -4.20 -8.64 -0.63
N GLN A 99 -5.40 -9.17 -0.87
CA GLN A 99 -5.59 -10.29 -1.77
C GLN A 99 -5.45 -9.73 -3.18
N THR A 100 -4.25 -9.81 -3.74
CA THR A 100 -4.01 -9.35 -5.10
C THR A 100 -4.73 -10.29 -6.09
N PHE A 101 -5.83 -9.76 -6.63
CA PHE A 101 -6.44 -10.03 -7.93
C PHE A 101 -5.43 -10.38 -9.05
N ASN A 102 -5.28 -11.60 -9.60
CA ASN A 102 -4.58 -11.77 -10.89
C ASN A 102 -5.49 -11.19 -11.98
N THR A 103 -5.12 -10.03 -12.52
CA THR A 103 -5.88 -9.28 -13.52
C THR A 103 -5.79 -9.89 -14.91
N ALA A 104 -4.84 -10.79 -15.17
CA ALA A 104 -4.73 -11.50 -16.45
C ALA A 104 -5.99 -12.30 -16.82
N PHE A 105 -6.79 -12.68 -15.82
CA PHE A 105 -8.09 -13.34 -16.01
C PHE A 105 -9.10 -12.49 -16.80
N LEU A 106 -9.02 -11.17 -16.69
CA LEU A 106 -9.91 -10.26 -17.42
C LEU A 106 -9.58 -10.17 -18.92
N GLN A 107 -8.49 -10.81 -19.37
CA GLN A 107 -8.16 -10.91 -20.79
C GLN A 107 -8.99 -11.97 -21.52
N ASP A 108 -9.57 -12.93 -20.79
CA ASP A 108 -10.44 -13.97 -21.36
C ASP A 108 -11.90 -13.49 -21.38
N THR A 109 -12.43 -13.28 -22.59
CA THR A 109 -13.77 -12.72 -22.84
C THR A 109 -14.88 -13.53 -22.18
N ASN A 110 -14.79 -14.86 -22.18
CA ASN A 110 -15.83 -15.73 -21.62
C ASN A 110 -15.88 -15.63 -20.10
N LYS A 111 -14.69 -15.60 -19.49
CA LYS A 111 -14.49 -15.44 -18.04
C LYS A 111 -14.90 -14.05 -17.55
N LEU A 112 -14.63 -13.01 -18.33
CA LEU A 112 -15.06 -11.64 -18.04
C LEU A 112 -16.59 -11.49 -18.13
N ASN A 113 -17.24 -12.13 -19.10
CA ASN A 113 -18.71 -12.12 -19.19
C ASN A 113 -19.34 -12.84 -18.00
N LYS A 114 -18.80 -13.99 -17.59
CA LYS A 114 -19.24 -14.67 -16.37
C LYS A 114 -19.06 -13.79 -15.12
N PHE A 115 -17.95 -13.06 -15.02
CA PHE A 115 -17.72 -12.10 -13.93
C PHE A 115 -18.78 -11.00 -13.89
N LYS A 116 -19.08 -10.39 -15.05
CA LYS A 116 -20.09 -9.34 -15.16
C LYS A 116 -21.48 -9.81 -14.71
N ILE A 117 -21.90 -10.99 -15.15
CA ILE A 117 -23.22 -11.55 -14.80
C ILE A 117 -23.32 -11.78 -13.29
N VAL A 118 -22.34 -12.46 -12.70
CA VAL A 118 -22.34 -12.76 -11.26
C VAL A 118 -22.28 -11.48 -10.44
N LEU A 119 -21.50 -10.49 -10.88
CA LEU A 119 -21.41 -9.19 -10.22
C LEU A 119 -22.73 -8.44 -10.27
N SER A 120 -23.35 -8.37 -11.45
CA SER A 120 -24.65 -7.73 -11.65
C SER A 120 -25.72 -8.35 -10.76
N ASN A 121 -25.78 -9.68 -10.70
CA ASN A 121 -26.76 -10.39 -9.87
C ASN A 121 -26.59 -10.06 -8.37
N LYS A 122 -25.34 -9.99 -7.89
CA LYS A 122 -25.08 -9.64 -6.48
C LYS A 122 -25.37 -8.19 -6.15
N PHE A 123 -25.10 -7.27 -7.07
CA PHE A 123 -25.45 -5.86 -6.88
C PHE A 123 -26.96 -5.64 -6.93
N GLN A 124 -27.69 -6.38 -7.78
CA GLN A 124 -29.15 -6.34 -7.78
C GLN A 124 -29.71 -6.78 -6.43
N ALA A 125 -29.29 -7.94 -5.94
CA ALA A 125 -29.69 -8.43 -4.62
C ALA A 125 -29.31 -7.48 -3.47
N PHE A 126 -28.16 -6.81 -3.58
CA PHE A 126 -27.73 -5.79 -2.63
C PHE A 126 -28.62 -4.53 -2.68
N HIS A 127 -28.98 -4.05 -3.86
CA HIS A 127 -29.89 -2.93 -4.04
C HIS A 127 -31.30 -3.21 -3.51
N ASP A 128 -31.82 -4.41 -3.76
CA ASP A 128 -33.14 -4.83 -3.26
C ASP A 128 -33.17 -4.84 -1.72
N LEU A 129 -32.04 -5.17 -1.08
CA LEU A 129 -31.87 -5.13 0.39
C LEU A 129 -31.81 -3.69 0.95
N LEU A 130 -31.24 -2.75 0.18
CA LEU A 130 -31.10 -1.34 0.58
C LEU A 130 -32.42 -0.57 0.49
N ASN A 131 -33.31 -0.96 -0.43
CA ASN A 131 -34.61 -0.32 -0.60
C ASN A 131 -35.58 -0.57 0.58
N GLY A 132 -35.22 -1.45 1.53
CA GLY A 132 -36.04 -1.81 2.69
C GLY A 132 -35.74 -1.07 4.01
N GLY A 133 -34.72 -0.21 4.11
CA GLY A 133 -34.41 0.48 5.38
C GLY A 133 -33.30 1.55 5.33
N ARG A 134 -33.29 2.46 6.32
CA ARG A 134 -32.24 3.50 6.47
C ARG A 134 -30.88 2.85 6.75
N THR A 135 -30.04 2.71 5.74
CA THR A 135 -28.67 2.21 5.92
C THR A 135 -27.66 3.32 6.15
N THR A 136 -26.63 3.03 6.95
CA THR A 136 -25.50 3.92 7.16
C THR A 136 -24.50 3.79 6.01
N VAL A 137 -23.77 4.86 5.72
CA VAL A 137 -22.74 4.89 4.66
C VAL A 137 -21.70 3.77 4.83
N GLU A 138 -21.36 3.41 6.07
CA GLU A 138 -20.43 2.32 6.39
C GLU A 138 -20.98 0.94 6.04
N SER A 139 -22.27 0.69 6.30
CA SER A 139 -22.95 -0.54 5.93
C SER A 139 -23.01 -0.68 4.40
N ASN A 140 -23.28 0.43 3.71
CA ASN A 140 -23.30 0.46 2.25
C ASN A 140 -21.92 0.12 1.67
N TRP A 141 -20.87 0.74 2.20
CA TRP A 141 -19.50 0.45 1.78
C TRP A 141 -19.10 -1.00 2.05
N LYS A 142 -19.50 -1.55 3.19
CA LYS A 142 -19.25 -2.96 3.54
C LYS A 142 -19.93 -3.90 2.54
N GLY A 143 -21.19 -3.66 2.20
CA GLY A 143 -21.92 -4.48 1.23
C GLY A 143 -21.35 -4.43 -0.18
N ILE A 144 -20.93 -3.25 -0.65
CA ILE A 144 -20.21 -3.10 -1.93
C ILE A 144 -18.91 -3.93 -1.91
N LYS A 145 -18.13 -3.81 -0.83
CA LYS A 145 -16.88 -4.55 -0.69
C LYS A 145 -17.12 -6.05 -0.67
N GLU A 146 -18.13 -6.53 0.03
CA GLU A 146 -18.50 -7.94 0.09
C GLU A 146 -18.96 -8.48 -1.27
N ALA A 147 -19.81 -7.75 -2.00
CA ALA A 147 -20.27 -8.15 -3.34
C ALA A 147 -19.09 -8.31 -4.31
N ILE A 148 -18.17 -7.34 -4.34
CA ILE A 148 -16.98 -7.39 -5.20
C ILE A 148 -16.02 -8.50 -4.76
N THR A 149 -15.77 -8.65 -3.45
CA THR A 149 -14.82 -9.67 -2.97
C THR A 149 -15.37 -11.08 -3.20
N SER A 150 -16.67 -11.29 -2.95
CA SER A 150 -17.36 -12.56 -3.13
C SER A 150 -17.42 -12.99 -4.60
N THR A 151 -17.72 -12.07 -5.52
CA THR A 151 -17.66 -12.35 -6.97
C THR A 151 -16.25 -12.68 -7.46
N CYS A 152 -15.24 -11.96 -6.96
CA CYS A 152 -13.84 -12.29 -7.25
C CYS A 152 -13.49 -13.70 -6.78
N HIS A 153 -14.00 -14.15 -5.63
CA HIS A 153 -13.78 -15.51 -5.15
C HIS A 153 -14.47 -16.58 -6.02
N GLU A 154 -15.74 -16.39 -6.38
CA GLU A 154 -16.52 -17.35 -7.17
C GLU A 154 -15.99 -17.53 -8.60
N VAL A 155 -15.57 -16.43 -9.22
CA VAL A 155 -15.22 -16.42 -10.64
C VAL A 155 -13.74 -16.75 -10.86
N ARG A 156 -12.86 -16.26 -9.97
CA ARG A 156 -11.41 -16.52 -10.05
C ARG A 156 -11.00 -17.84 -9.40
N GLY A 157 -11.70 -18.26 -8.34
CA GLY A 157 -11.12 -19.17 -7.36
C GLY A 157 -9.86 -18.60 -6.68
N HIS A 158 -9.33 -19.30 -5.68
CA HIS A 158 -8.02 -18.95 -5.12
C HIS A 158 -6.92 -19.19 -6.17
N LYS A 159 -5.95 -18.27 -6.27
CA LYS A 159 -4.75 -18.49 -7.07
C LYS A 159 -4.08 -19.75 -6.53
N LYS A 160 -4.12 -20.84 -7.28
CA LYS A 160 -3.44 -22.08 -6.91
C LYS A 160 -1.95 -21.78 -6.94
N HIS A 161 -1.34 -21.71 -5.76
CA HIS A 161 0.11 -21.76 -5.68
C HIS A 161 0.50 -23.18 -6.04
N HIS A 162 1.28 -23.35 -7.10
CA HIS A 162 1.96 -24.62 -7.32
C HIS A 162 2.94 -24.79 -6.16
N HIS A 163 2.50 -25.56 -5.17
CA HIS A 163 3.40 -26.02 -4.12
C HIS A 163 4.44 -26.91 -4.78
N LYS A 164 5.64 -26.92 -4.20
CA LYS A 164 6.71 -27.78 -4.72
C LYS A 164 6.20 -29.22 -4.67
N GLU A 165 6.47 -29.99 -5.72
CA GLU A 165 5.97 -31.37 -5.91
C GLU A 165 6.23 -32.29 -4.70
N TRP A 166 7.24 -31.98 -3.90
CA TRP A 166 7.61 -32.74 -2.73
C TRP A 166 6.80 -32.45 -1.45
N ILE A 167 5.98 -31.40 -1.42
CA ILE A 167 5.18 -31.05 -0.24
C ILE A 167 3.89 -31.88 -0.26
N THR A 168 3.65 -32.64 0.81
CA THR A 168 2.45 -33.47 0.94
C THR A 168 1.22 -32.65 1.37
N VAL A 169 0.03 -33.20 1.13
CA VAL A 169 -1.26 -32.58 1.51
C VAL A 169 -1.32 -32.38 3.04
N ASP A 170 -0.93 -33.38 3.82
CA ASP A 170 -0.89 -33.30 5.28
C ASP A 170 0.02 -32.16 5.79
N THR A 171 1.15 -31.92 5.11
CA THR A 171 2.03 -30.78 5.41
C THR A 171 1.38 -29.44 5.05
N LEU A 172 0.54 -29.37 4.01
CA LEU A 172 -0.21 -28.17 3.69
C LEU A 172 -1.27 -27.86 4.76
N ASP A 173 -1.98 -28.88 5.24
CA ASP A 173 -2.98 -28.73 6.29
C ASP A 173 -2.36 -28.21 7.59
N THR A 174 -1.20 -28.75 7.99
CA THR A 174 -0.47 -28.25 9.17
C THR A 174 0.08 -26.83 8.97
N ILE A 175 0.46 -26.44 7.74
CA ILE A 175 0.84 -25.05 7.42
C ILE A 175 -0.36 -24.11 7.58
N GLN A 176 -1.54 -24.55 7.15
CA GLN A 176 -2.77 -23.80 7.28
C GLN A 176 -3.16 -23.63 8.76
N GLU A 177 -3.09 -24.70 9.54
CA GLU A 177 -3.33 -24.69 10.99
C GLU A 177 -2.40 -23.69 11.70
N ARG A 178 -1.10 -23.71 11.38
CA ARG A 178 -0.14 -22.72 11.87
C ARG A 178 -0.56 -21.30 11.51
N GLY A 179 -1.11 -21.10 10.31
CA GLY A 179 -1.68 -19.83 9.86
C GLY A 179 -2.82 -19.36 10.76
N ASN A 180 -3.76 -20.25 11.08
CA ASN A 180 -4.87 -19.96 11.98
C ASN A 180 -4.39 -19.58 13.39
N LYS A 181 -3.42 -20.31 13.95
CA LYS A 181 -2.79 -19.96 15.23
C LYS A 181 -2.09 -18.59 15.20
N LYS A 182 -1.54 -18.20 14.05
CA LYS A 182 -0.94 -16.87 13.86
C LYS A 182 -1.98 -15.76 13.88
N VAL A 183 -3.17 -16.01 13.32
CA VAL A 183 -4.30 -15.07 13.39
C VAL A 183 -4.74 -14.86 14.84
N ALA A 184 -4.84 -15.93 15.64
CA ALA A 184 -5.17 -15.81 17.07
C ALA A 184 -4.21 -14.87 17.81
N ILE A 185 -2.89 -15.00 17.61
CA ILE A 185 -1.87 -14.10 18.20
C ILE A 185 -2.10 -12.63 17.82
N ASN A 186 -2.46 -12.37 16.56
CA ASN A 186 -2.64 -11.01 16.06
C ASN A 186 -3.95 -10.38 16.56
N THR A 187 -4.95 -11.20 16.89
CA THR A 187 -6.28 -10.74 17.32
C THR A 187 -6.36 -10.55 18.83
N SER A 188 -5.51 -11.25 19.61
CA SER A 188 -5.46 -11.14 21.07
C SER A 188 -5.03 -9.75 21.54
N ARG A 189 -5.88 -9.11 22.37
CA ARG A 189 -5.60 -7.81 23.00
C ARG A 189 -4.88 -7.95 24.35
N ALA A 190 -5.24 -8.94 25.15
CA ALA A 190 -4.66 -9.17 26.48
C ALA A 190 -3.30 -9.88 26.39
N ARG A 191 -2.35 -9.53 27.28
CA ARG A 191 -1.01 -10.14 27.31
C ARG A 191 -1.04 -11.64 27.60
N ALA A 192 -1.89 -12.08 28.52
CA ALA A 192 -2.01 -13.50 28.89
C ALA A 192 -2.52 -14.35 27.71
N GLU A 193 -3.60 -13.92 27.06
CA GLU A 193 -4.14 -14.59 25.87
C GLU A 193 -3.15 -14.62 24.70
N LYS A 194 -2.37 -13.53 24.53
CA LYS A 194 -1.30 -13.50 23.52
C LYS A 194 -0.18 -14.49 23.84
N ALA A 195 0.20 -14.63 25.11
CA ALA A 195 1.21 -15.60 25.53
C ALA A 195 0.75 -17.05 25.29
N LYS A 196 -0.52 -17.35 25.62
CA LYS A 196 -1.13 -18.67 25.36
C LYS A 196 -1.18 -18.99 23.86
N ALA A 197 -1.72 -18.08 23.05
CA ALA A 197 -1.77 -18.24 21.59
C ALA A 197 -0.36 -18.37 20.98
N GLN A 198 0.62 -17.65 21.54
CA GLN A 198 2.02 -17.75 21.14
C GLN A 198 2.60 -19.13 21.45
N ALA A 199 2.33 -19.69 22.64
CA ALA A 199 2.76 -21.04 23.02
C ALA A 199 2.23 -22.09 22.04
N GLU A 200 0.92 -22.07 21.75
CA GLU A 200 0.27 -22.96 20.79
C GLU A 200 0.88 -22.84 19.39
N TYR A 201 1.10 -21.62 18.89
CA TYR A 201 1.78 -21.41 17.61
C TYR A 201 3.19 -22.01 17.58
N THR A 202 3.94 -21.93 18.68
CA THR A 202 5.30 -22.50 18.73
C THR A 202 5.29 -24.01 18.53
N VAL A 203 4.31 -24.71 19.10
CA VAL A 203 4.16 -26.16 18.96
C VAL A 203 3.86 -26.53 17.51
N VAL A 204 2.83 -25.93 16.92
CA VAL A 204 2.45 -26.21 15.52
C VAL A 204 3.57 -25.80 14.56
N ASN A 205 4.27 -24.70 14.81
CA ASN A 205 5.41 -24.27 13.98
C ASN A 205 6.58 -25.26 14.04
N LYS A 206 6.84 -25.91 15.18
CA LYS A 206 7.83 -26.99 15.27
C LYS A 206 7.39 -28.20 14.45
N GLN A 207 6.11 -28.58 14.51
CA GLN A 207 5.55 -29.68 13.74
C GLN A 207 5.65 -29.42 12.23
N VAL A 208 5.26 -28.24 11.76
CA VAL A 208 5.40 -27.82 10.35
C VAL A 208 6.86 -27.88 9.89
N LYS A 209 7.81 -27.43 10.72
CA LYS A 209 9.24 -27.55 10.37
C LYS A 209 9.70 -29.01 10.29
N LYS A 210 9.13 -29.90 11.10
CA LYS A 210 9.44 -31.34 11.07
C LYS A 210 8.85 -31.99 9.82
N SER A 211 7.57 -31.76 9.53
CA SER A 211 6.90 -32.34 8.36
C SER A 211 7.54 -31.91 7.05
N ILE A 212 7.84 -30.61 6.87
CA ILE A 212 8.56 -30.09 5.71
C ILE A 212 9.93 -30.78 5.50
N ARG A 213 10.67 -31.07 6.57
CA ARG A 213 11.96 -31.76 6.49
C ARG A 213 11.78 -33.22 6.11
N THR A 214 10.78 -33.89 6.67
CA THR A 214 10.45 -35.29 6.35
C THR A 214 10.04 -35.42 4.89
N ASP A 215 9.12 -34.57 4.43
CA ASP A 215 8.65 -34.53 3.04
C ASP A 215 9.80 -34.32 2.06
N LYS A 216 10.65 -33.33 2.34
CA LYS A 216 11.83 -33.07 1.51
C LYS A 216 12.79 -34.27 1.49
N ARG A 217 13.01 -34.92 2.62
CA ARG A 217 13.89 -36.10 2.71
C ARG A 217 13.32 -37.25 1.88
N LYS A 218 12.03 -37.56 2.05
CA LYS A 218 11.34 -38.62 1.31
C LYS A 218 11.42 -38.40 -0.19
N TYR A 219 11.17 -37.16 -0.66
CA TYR A 219 11.30 -36.83 -2.07
C TYR A 219 12.72 -37.02 -2.61
N VAL A 220 13.74 -36.63 -1.85
CA VAL A 220 15.14 -36.82 -2.25
C VAL A 220 15.50 -38.32 -2.28
N GLU A 221 15.04 -39.10 -1.31
CA GLU A 221 15.22 -40.56 -1.26
C GLU A 221 14.53 -41.24 -2.45
N ASP A 222 13.31 -40.84 -2.80
CA ASP A 222 12.57 -41.36 -3.95
C ASP A 222 13.26 -41.04 -5.28
N LEU A 223 13.80 -39.82 -5.42
CA LEU A 223 14.61 -39.44 -6.57
C LEU A 223 15.90 -40.27 -6.67
N ALA A 224 16.60 -40.47 -5.55
CA ALA A 224 17.83 -41.26 -5.51
C ALA A 224 17.57 -42.72 -5.88
N ARG A 225 16.49 -43.31 -5.34
CA ARG A 225 16.04 -44.67 -5.68
C ARG A 225 15.65 -44.81 -7.15
N THR A 226 15.00 -43.79 -7.72
CA THR A 226 14.67 -43.75 -9.15
C THR A 226 15.93 -43.70 -10.01
N ALA A 227 16.94 -42.91 -9.62
CA ALA A 227 18.22 -42.84 -10.31
C ALA A 227 18.97 -44.19 -10.27
N GLU A 228 18.96 -44.85 -9.11
CA GLU A 228 19.58 -46.17 -8.92
C GLU A 228 18.91 -47.24 -9.79
N ASN A 229 17.58 -47.31 -9.80
CA ASN A 229 16.84 -48.27 -10.62
C ASN A 229 17.09 -48.02 -12.12
N ALA A 230 17.06 -46.76 -12.57
CA ALA A 230 17.36 -46.42 -13.95
C ALA A 230 18.79 -46.81 -14.36
N ALA A 231 19.77 -46.71 -13.45
CA ALA A 231 21.13 -47.17 -13.69
C ALA A 231 21.20 -48.70 -13.80
N ARG A 232 20.49 -49.44 -12.94
CA ARG A 232 20.41 -50.92 -12.98
C ARG A 232 19.76 -51.43 -14.27
N GLU A 233 18.75 -50.73 -14.78
CA GLU A 233 18.06 -51.05 -16.03
C GLU A 233 18.83 -50.64 -17.29
N GLY A 234 19.97 -49.94 -17.14
CA GLY A 234 20.75 -49.42 -18.27
C GLY A 234 20.17 -48.15 -18.92
N ASN A 235 19.14 -47.54 -18.33
CA ASN A 235 18.54 -46.29 -18.81
C ASN A 235 19.37 -45.07 -18.36
N MET A 236 20.49 -44.86 -19.04
CA MET A 236 21.46 -43.80 -18.73
C MET A 236 20.86 -42.38 -18.81
N LYS A 237 19.91 -42.15 -19.73
CA LYS A 237 19.26 -40.83 -19.89
C LYS A 237 18.46 -40.46 -18.64
N GLN A 238 17.61 -41.37 -18.16
CA GLN A 238 16.81 -41.14 -16.96
C GLN A 238 17.67 -41.03 -15.70
N SER A 239 18.73 -41.84 -15.59
CA SER A 239 19.72 -41.73 -14.50
C SER A 239 20.41 -40.36 -14.48
N TYR A 240 20.84 -39.86 -15.65
CA TYR A 240 21.45 -38.53 -15.75
C TYR A 240 20.47 -37.40 -15.42
N ASP A 241 19.25 -37.44 -15.96
CA ASP A 241 18.24 -36.40 -15.74
C ASP A 241 17.81 -36.31 -14.27
N THR A 242 17.64 -37.44 -13.59
CA THR A 242 17.32 -37.50 -12.15
C THR A 242 18.48 -37.00 -11.29
N THR A 243 19.72 -37.38 -11.62
CA THR A 243 20.93 -36.89 -10.95
C THR A 243 21.12 -35.38 -11.14
N LYS A 244 20.79 -34.86 -12.32
CA LYS A 244 20.78 -33.42 -12.62
C LYS A 244 19.72 -32.69 -11.80
N LYS A 245 18.52 -33.27 -11.64
CA LYS A 245 17.47 -32.72 -10.75
C LYS A 245 17.91 -32.69 -9.29
N LEU A 246 18.61 -33.72 -8.81
CA LEU A 246 19.12 -33.81 -7.43
C LEU A 246 20.26 -32.82 -7.14
N SER A 247 21.22 -32.71 -8.05
CA SER A 247 22.39 -31.83 -7.90
C SER A 247 22.06 -30.35 -8.05
N GLY A 248 20.88 -30.03 -8.59
CA GLY A 248 20.41 -28.68 -8.83
C GLY A 248 21.20 -27.96 -9.90
N ASN A 249 20.72 -26.78 -10.32
CA ASN A 249 21.49 -25.93 -11.22
C ASN A 249 22.68 -25.31 -10.48
N ARG A 250 23.82 -26.01 -10.49
CA ARG A 250 25.10 -25.39 -10.14
C ARG A 250 25.43 -24.37 -11.22
N ARG A 251 25.37 -23.08 -10.88
CA ARG A 251 26.02 -22.06 -11.69
C ARG A 251 27.51 -22.40 -11.68
N LYS A 252 28.06 -22.81 -12.83
CA LYS A 252 29.51 -22.82 -12.97
C LYS A 252 29.92 -21.35 -12.85
N PRO A 253 30.76 -20.97 -11.87
CA PRO A 253 31.35 -19.64 -11.92
C PRO A 253 32.09 -19.54 -13.26
N GLU A 254 31.91 -18.43 -13.98
CA GLU A 254 32.74 -18.13 -15.14
C GLU A 254 34.19 -18.16 -14.66
N ARG A 255 34.95 -19.13 -15.16
CA ARG A 255 36.38 -19.19 -14.87
C ARG A 255 37.02 -18.10 -15.72
N PRO A 256 37.72 -17.12 -15.14
CA PRO A 256 38.39 -16.10 -15.92
C PRO A 256 39.41 -16.78 -16.85
N VAL A 257 39.24 -16.60 -18.16
CA VAL A 257 40.18 -17.10 -19.16
C VAL A 257 41.30 -16.06 -19.28
N LYS A 258 42.55 -16.51 -19.28
CA LYS A 258 43.70 -15.63 -19.51
C LYS A 258 44.07 -15.55 -21.00
N SER A 259 44.48 -14.37 -21.46
CA SER A 259 45.12 -14.19 -22.76
C SER A 259 46.44 -14.96 -22.82
N LYS A 260 47.10 -15.01 -23.99
CA LYS A 260 48.43 -15.63 -24.11
C LYS A 260 49.47 -14.86 -23.30
N GLU A 261 49.24 -13.57 -23.10
CA GLU A 261 50.06 -12.60 -22.38
C GLU A 261 49.77 -12.59 -20.87
N GLY A 262 48.77 -13.36 -20.42
CA GLY A 262 48.45 -13.55 -19.00
C GLY A 262 47.40 -12.60 -18.43
N GLU A 263 46.82 -11.71 -19.25
CA GLU A 263 45.76 -10.78 -18.85
C GLU A 263 44.40 -11.48 -18.73
N VAL A 264 43.55 -11.01 -17.82
CA VAL A 264 42.24 -11.63 -17.55
C VAL A 264 41.19 -11.12 -18.55
N ILE A 265 40.63 -12.03 -19.34
CA ILE A 265 39.59 -11.74 -20.33
C ILE A 265 38.21 -11.82 -19.66
N THR A 266 37.51 -10.69 -19.62
CA THR A 266 36.18 -10.56 -19.00
C THR A 266 35.02 -10.63 -20.02
N ASN A 267 35.31 -10.43 -21.32
CA ASN A 267 34.31 -10.46 -22.39
C ASN A 267 34.08 -11.87 -22.95
N ILE A 268 32.82 -12.30 -23.08
CA ILE A 268 32.42 -13.65 -23.53
C ILE A 268 32.92 -13.94 -24.95
N GLU A 269 32.89 -12.95 -25.85
CA GLU A 269 33.31 -13.12 -27.26
C GLU A 269 34.83 -13.33 -27.37
N GLU A 270 35.60 -12.58 -26.59
CA GLU A 270 37.06 -12.74 -26.50
C GLU A 270 37.47 -14.08 -25.86
N GLN A 271 36.70 -14.55 -24.86
CA GLN A 271 36.91 -15.88 -24.29
C GLN A 271 36.71 -16.97 -25.35
N GLN A 272 35.67 -16.87 -26.19
CA GLN A 272 35.43 -17.82 -27.29
C GLN A 272 36.57 -17.79 -28.31
N ASN A 273 37.04 -16.61 -28.72
CA ASN A 273 38.17 -16.47 -29.64
C ASN A 273 39.46 -17.07 -29.05
N ARG A 274 39.72 -16.89 -27.75
CA ARG A 274 40.87 -17.49 -27.06
C ARG A 274 40.82 -19.03 -27.04
N TRP A 275 39.63 -19.61 -26.90
CA TRP A 275 39.42 -21.07 -27.01
C TRP A 275 39.68 -21.57 -28.43
N VAL A 276 39.20 -20.84 -29.45
CA VAL A 276 39.46 -21.17 -30.86
C VAL A 276 40.97 -21.15 -31.16
N GLU A 277 41.71 -20.15 -30.68
CA GLU A 277 43.16 -20.09 -30.84
C GLU A 277 43.89 -21.24 -30.15
N HIS A 278 43.48 -21.60 -28.92
CA HIS A 278 44.09 -22.70 -28.18
C HIS A 278 43.91 -24.04 -28.92
N LEU A 279 42.67 -24.31 -29.38
CA LEU A 279 42.36 -25.55 -30.08
C LEU A 279 43.08 -25.66 -31.43
N LYS A 280 43.18 -24.57 -32.19
CA LYS A 280 43.97 -24.54 -33.44
C LYS A 280 45.45 -24.82 -33.21
N GLY A 281 46.02 -24.39 -32.08
CA GLY A 281 47.41 -24.65 -31.73
C GLY A 281 47.68 -26.05 -31.15
N SER A 282 46.66 -26.76 -30.68
CA SER A 282 46.79 -28.13 -30.15
C SER A 282 46.44 -29.24 -31.15
N LEU A 283 45.85 -28.88 -32.29
CA LEU A 283 45.47 -29.79 -33.38
C LEU A 283 46.47 -29.79 -34.55
N ASN A 284 47.57 -29.02 -34.43
CA ASN A 284 48.76 -29.09 -35.27
C ASN A 284 49.91 -29.73 -34.49
#